data_AF-A0A399IZG9-F1
#
_entry.id   AF-A0A399IZG9-F1
#
_cell.length_a   1.000
_cell.length_b   1.000
_cell.length_c   1.000
_cell.angle_alpha   90.00
_cell.angle_beta   90.00
_cell.angle_gamma   90.00
#
_symmetry.space_group_name_H-M   'P 1'
#
loop_
_entity.id
_entity.type
_entity.pdbx_description
1 polymer ?
#
loop_
_entity_poly.entity_id
_entity_poly.type
_entity_poly.pdbx_seq_one_letter_code
_entity_poly.pdbx_strand_id
1 'polypeptide(L)' 'MQVLLEYHNISAETIALMSGVSEKEVNDLVENSKLVSLESKYKISKTVMSLRFFLERIRTINSNFVLYKCRH' A
#
# COMPACT_ATOMS: atom_id res chain seq x y z
N MET A 1 -8.17 2.68 4.17
CA MET A 1 -7.17 2.66 3.08
C MET A 1 -6.74 4.05 2.59
N GLN A 2 -7.44 5.14 2.96
CA GLN A 2 -7.07 6.50 2.54
C GLN A 2 -5.63 6.90 2.90
N VAL A 3 -5.14 6.51 4.08
CA VAL A 3 -3.77 6.83 4.50
C VAL A 3 -2.70 6.29 3.55
N LEU A 4 -2.88 5.14 2.87
CA LEU A 4 -1.86 4.64 1.93
C LEU A 4 -1.96 5.26 0.53
N LEU A 5 -3.17 5.66 0.13
CA LEU A 5 -3.40 6.36 -1.14
C LEU A 5 -2.89 7.80 -1.07
N GLU A 6 -3.14 8.51 0.03
CA GLU A 6 -2.80 9.94 0.18
C GLU A 6 -1.36 10.19 0.68
N TYR A 7 -0.79 9.36 1.56
CA TYR A 7 0.58 9.62 2.08
C TYR A 7 1.71 9.10 1.18
N HIS A 8 1.45 8.12 0.31
CA HIS A 8 2.49 7.45 -0.47
C HIS A 8 2.31 7.54 -1.99
N ASN A 9 1.26 8.24 -2.47
CA ASN A 9 1.02 8.46 -3.91
C ASN A 9 0.88 7.15 -4.72
N ILE A 10 0.40 6.08 -4.09
CA ILE A 10 0.29 4.74 -4.69
C ILE A 10 -1.07 4.65 -5.36
N SER A 11 -1.10 4.54 -6.69
CA SER A 11 -2.36 4.44 -7.45
C SER A 11 -3.09 3.13 -7.17
N ALA A 12 -4.42 3.14 -7.35
CA ALA A 12 -5.25 1.93 -7.28
C ALA A 12 -4.76 0.87 -8.28
N GLU A 13 -4.34 1.29 -9.47
CA GLU A 13 -3.69 0.46 -10.49
C GLU A 13 -2.44 -0.28 -9.94
N THR A 14 -1.57 0.40 -9.21
CA THR A 14 -0.36 -0.21 -8.62
C THR A 14 -0.74 -1.28 -7.61
N ILE A 15 -1.74 -1.01 -6.76
CA ILE A 15 -2.24 -1.98 -5.77
C ILE A 15 -2.84 -3.18 -6.49
N ALA A 16 -3.61 -2.97 -7.55
CA ALA A 16 -4.23 -4.01 -8.37
C ALA A 16 -3.17 -4.94 -8.99
N LEU A 17 -2.14 -4.36 -9.62
CA LEU A 17 -0.98 -5.08 -10.15
C LEU A 17 -0.26 -5.91 -9.07
N MET A 18 -0.01 -5.33 -7.89
CA MET A 18 0.71 -6.01 -6.81
C MET A 18 -0.13 -7.06 -6.07
N SER A 19 -1.46 -6.96 -6.09
CA SER A 19 -2.37 -7.91 -5.45
C SER A 19 -2.96 -8.94 -6.40
N GLY A 20 -2.75 -8.77 -7.71
CA GLY A 20 -3.26 -9.67 -8.75
C GLY A 20 -4.79 -9.66 -8.85
N VAL A 21 -5.42 -8.53 -8.52
CA VAL A 21 -6.86 -8.29 -8.66
C VAL A 21 -7.09 -7.17 -9.68
N SER A 22 -8.33 -6.99 -10.13
CA SER A 22 -8.64 -5.89 -11.04
C SER A 22 -8.62 -4.53 -10.33
N GLU A 23 -8.23 -3.49 -11.05
CA GLU A 23 -8.30 -2.11 -10.54
C GLU A 23 -9.72 -1.73 -10.12
N LYS A 24 -10.73 -2.23 -10.84
CA LYS A 24 -12.12 -2.05 -10.50
C LYS A 24 -12.44 -2.62 -9.11
N GLU A 25 -11.94 -3.80 -8.76
CA GLU A 25 -12.14 -4.36 -7.40
C GLU A 25 -11.43 -3.56 -6.32
N VAL A 26 -10.30 -2.92 -6.62
CA VAL A 26 -9.61 -2.01 -5.69
C VAL A 26 -10.45 -0.75 -5.47
N ASN A 27 -10.97 -0.15 -6.54
CA ASN A 27 -11.84 1.03 -6.46
C ASN A 27 -13.17 0.70 -5.78
N ASP A 28 -13.80 -0.41 -6.15
CA ASP A 28 -15.00 -0.94 -5.51
C ASP A 28 -14.74 -1.23 -4.02
N LEU A 29 -13.54 -1.64 -3.62
CA LEU A 29 -13.21 -1.83 -2.20
C LEU A 29 -13.16 -0.49 -1.45
N VAL A 30 -12.64 0.56 -2.10
CA VAL A 30 -12.51 1.92 -1.54
C VAL A 30 -13.87 2.61 -1.46
N GLU A 31 -14.70 2.48 -2.49
CA GLU A 31 -16.01 3.13 -2.60
C GLU A 31 -17.12 2.31 -1.92
N ASN A 32 -17.15 0.99 -2.14
CA ASN A 32 -18.25 0.12 -1.73
C ASN A 32 -17.81 -1.33 -1.46
N SER A 33 -17.14 -1.53 -0.32
CA SER A 33 -16.57 -2.83 0.06
C SER A 33 -17.54 -4.02 0.05
N LYS A 34 -18.86 -3.83 0.03
CA LYS A 34 -19.84 -4.93 -0.05
C LYS A 34 -19.87 -5.64 -1.41
N LEU A 35 -19.44 -4.98 -2.49
CA LEU A 35 -19.46 -5.53 -3.85
C LEU A 35 -18.25 -6.43 -4.15
N VAL A 36 -17.22 -6.38 -3.29
CA VAL A 36 -15.96 -7.09 -3.49
C VAL A 36 -15.99 -8.44 -2.80
N SER A 37 -15.53 -9.48 -3.51
CA SER A 37 -15.41 -10.84 -2.99
C SER A 37 -14.51 -10.89 -1.75
N LEU A 38 -14.73 -11.88 -0.87
CA LEU A 38 -13.88 -12.07 0.31
C LEU A 38 -12.42 -12.36 -0.06
N GLU A 39 -12.21 -13.08 -1.16
CA GLU A 39 -10.88 -13.42 -1.66
C GLU A 39 -10.12 -12.15 -2.11
N SER A 40 -10.78 -11.28 -2.89
CA SER A 40 -10.18 -10.04 -3.38
C SER A 40 -9.88 -9.09 -2.22
N LYS A 41 -10.76 -9.01 -1.22
CA LYS A 41 -10.49 -8.27 0.04
C LYS A 41 -9.23 -8.74 0.74
N TYR A 42 -9.05 -10.06 0.82
CA TYR A 42 -7.88 -10.64 1.48
C TYR A 42 -6.59 -10.34 0.69
N LYS A 43 -6.61 -10.52 -0.63
CA LYS A 43 -5.46 -10.20 -1.50
C LYS A 43 -5.06 -8.72 -1.39
N ILE A 44 -6.03 -7.82 -1.51
CA ILE A 44 -5.78 -6.38 -1.39
C ILE A 44 -5.24 -6.05 0.00
N SER A 45 -5.88 -6.52 1.07
CA SER A 45 -5.45 -6.25 2.45
C SER A 45 -4.04 -6.76 2.72
N LYS A 46 -3.70 -7.96 2.25
CA LYS A 46 -2.35 -8.54 2.39
C LYS A 46 -1.30 -7.68 1.69
N THR A 47 -1.56 -7.25 0.45
CA THR A 47 -0.65 -6.38 -0.31
C THR A 47 -0.47 -5.02 0.35
N VAL A 48 -1.57 -4.42 0.82
CA VAL A 48 -1.56 -3.12 1.51
C VAL A 48 -0.76 -3.20 2.81
N MET A 49 -0.89 -4.30 3.55
CA MET A 49 -0.17 -4.52 4.80
C MET A 49 1.31 -4.83 4.58
N SER A 50 1.65 -5.59 3.54
CA SER A 50 3.05 -5.83 3.16
C SER A 50 3.73 -4.55 2.67
N LEU A 51 3.02 -3.74 1.88
CA LEU A 51 3.50 -2.47 1.37
C LEU A 51 3.72 -1.46 2.51
N ARG A 52 2.81 -1.38 3.48
CA ARG A 52 3.00 -0.61 4.72
C ARG A 52 4.28 -1.04 5.43
N PHE A 53 4.50 -2.33 5.61
CA PHE A 53 5.71 -2.83 6.27
C PHE A 53 6.99 -2.50 5.48
N PHE A 54 6.94 -2.63 4.16
CA PHE A 54 8.07 -2.30 3.29
C PHE A 54 8.43 -0.81 3.34
N LEU A 55 7.43 0.06 3.24
CA LEU A 55 7.61 1.52 3.31
C LEU A 55 8.11 1.96 4.69
N GLU A 56 7.59 1.36 5.76
CA GLU A 56 8.05 1.63 7.13
C GLU A 56 9.52 1.22 7.33
N ARG A 57 9.93 0.09 6.74
CA ARG A 57 11.34 -0.33 6.73
C ARG A 57 12.21 0.64 5.95
N ILE A 58 11.79 1.09 4.77
CA ILE A 58 12.53 2.10 4.00
C ILE A 58 12.65 3.40 4.78
N ARG A 59 11.56 3.88 5.39
CA ARG A 59 11.57 5.10 6.21
C ARG A 59 12.55 5.01 7.37
N THR A 60 12.58 3.87 8.07
CA THR A 60 13.53 3.60 9.15
C THR A 60 14.98 3.59 8.65
N ILE A 61 15.24 2.97 7.48
CA ILE A 61 16.57 2.98 6.86
C ILE A 61 16.96 4.40 6.45
N ASN A 62 16.06 5.17 5.84
CA ASN A 62 16.34 6.51 5.33
C ASN A 62 16.58 7.51 6.49
N SER A 63 15.85 7.37 7.59
CA SER A 63 16.09 8.16 8.81
C SER A 63 17.46 7.85 9.44
N ASN A 64 17.88 6.57 9.45
CA ASN A 64 19.23 6.18 9.83
C ASN A 64 20.29 6.68 8.82
N PHE A 65 19.99 6.68 7.52
CA PHE A 65 20.94 7.14 6.49
C PHE A 65 21.15 8.67 6.54
N VAL A 66 20.11 9.44 6.84
CA VAL A 66 20.21 10.90 7.08
C VAL A 66 21.01 11.19 8.35
N LEU A 67 20.81 10.42 9.43
CA LEU A 67 21.64 10.52 10.64
C LEU A 67 23.11 10.16 10.38
N TYR A 68 23.37 9.17 9.53
CA TYR A 68 24.73 8.82 9.10
C TYR A 68 25.37 9.91 8.22
N LYS A 69 24.57 10.59 7.39
CA LYS A 69 25.06 11.66 6.49
C LYS A 69 25.27 13.01 7.20
N CYS A 70 24.61 13.26 8.34
CA CYS A 70 24.89 14.41 9.21
C CYS A 70 26.08 14.21 10.17
N ARG A 71 26.78 13.07 10.09
CA ARG A 71 27.93 12.74 10.97
C ARG A 71 29.28 12.77 10.26
N HIS A 72 29.36 13.40 9.08
CA HIS A 72 30.63 13.56 8.36
C HIS A 72 30.72 14.89 7.62
#